data_AF-A0A5C4S7S6-F1
#
_entry.id   AF-A0A5C4S7S6-F1
#
_cell.length_a   1.000
_cell.length_b   1.000
_cell.length_c   1.000
_cell.angle_alpha   90.00
_cell.angle_beta   90.00
_cell.angle_gamma   90.00
#
_symmetry.space_group_name_H-M   'P 1'
#
loop_
_entity.id
_entity.type
_entity.pdbx_description
1 polymer ?
#
loop_
_entity_poly.entity_id
_entity_poly.type
_entity_poly.pdbx_seq_one_letter_code
_entity_poly.pdbx_strand_id
1 'polypeptide(L)' 'MMWIPLLIVLALLAMIFNRNFFDGRFFPGGNDSRPEVRDPLTILKERYARGEIEKDEYEEKKRDIER' A
#
# COMPACT_ATOMS: atom_id res chain seq x y z
N MET A 1 -30.55 17.27 -2.98
CA MET A 1 -30.26 16.61 -4.28
C MET A 1 -29.00 17.12 -5.03
N MET A 2 -28.37 18.25 -4.67
CA MET A 2 -27.24 18.83 -5.45
C MET A 2 -25.85 18.20 -5.22
N TRP A 3 -25.71 17.34 -4.20
CA TRP A 3 -24.42 16.75 -3.82
C TRP A 3 -24.17 15.36 -4.43
N ILE A 4 -25.22 14.76 -4.97
CA ILE A 4 -25.17 13.45 -5.63
C ILE A 4 -24.11 13.43 -6.76
N PRO A 5 -24.03 14.42 -7.67
CA PRO A 5 -22.97 14.43 -8.69
C PRO A 5 -21.57 14.60 -8.09
N LEU A 6 -21.45 15.38 -7.00
CA LEU A 6 -20.17 15.62 -6.34
C LEU A 6 -19.64 14.34 -5.67
N LEU A 7 -20.52 13.56 -5.04
CA LEU A 7 -20.18 12.25 -4.47
C LEU A 7 -19.79 11.24 -5.55
N ILE A 8 -20.45 11.25 -6.71
CA ILE A 8 -20.11 10.36 -7.84
C ILE A 8 -18.72 10.69 -8.40
N VAL A 9 -18.39 11.97 -8.56
CA VAL A 9 -17.07 12.42 -9.02
C VAL A 9 -15.99 12.09 -7.99
N LEU A 10 -16.25 12.33 -6.71
CA LEU A 10 -15.33 11.97 -5.62
C LEU A 10 -15.11 10.46 -5.57
N ALA A 11 -16.16 9.66 -5.72
CA ALA A 11 -16.07 8.19 -5.76
C ALA A 11 -15.28 7.70 -6.98
N LEU A 12 -15.45 8.31 -8.16
CA LEU A 12 -14.66 8.00 -9.36
C LEU A 12 -13.18 8.33 -9.18
N LEU A 13 -12.87 9.51 -8.62
CA LEU A 13 -11.50 9.90 -8.32
C LEU A 13 -10.86 8.97 -7.28
N ALA A 14 -11.59 8.65 -6.21
CA ALA A 14 -11.16 7.71 -5.18
C ALA A 14 -11.00 6.28 -5.75
N MET A 15 -11.86 5.86 -6.67
CA MET A 15 -11.77 4.55 -7.33
C MET A 15 -10.53 4.46 -8.23
N ILE A 16 -10.17 5.55 -8.94
CA ILE A 16 -8.95 5.62 -9.76
C ILE A 16 -7.70 5.63 -8.87
N PHE A 17 -7.71 6.39 -7.77
CA PHE A 17 -6.61 6.42 -6.78
C PHE A 17 -6.45 5.07 -6.06
N ASN A 18 -7.55 4.45 -5.65
CA ASN A 18 -7.56 3.15 -4.98
C ASN A 18 -7.31 1.98 -5.94
N ARG A 19 -7.52 2.13 -7.25
CA ARG A 19 -7.12 1.13 -8.25
C ARG A 19 -5.60 0.96 -8.28
N ASN A 20 -4.84 1.97 -7.87
CA ASN A 20 -3.39 1.89 -7.67
C ASN A 20 -2.98 1.42 -6.26
N PHE A 21 -3.93 1.33 -5.32
CA PHE A 21 -3.73 0.80 -3.96
C PHE A 21 -4.21 -0.65 -3.80
N PHE A 22 -5.05 -1.14 -4.71
CA PHE A 22 -5.61 -2.51 -4.69
C PHE A 22 -4.83 -3.54 -5.49
N ASP A 23 -3.59 -3.25 -5.90
CA ASP A 23 -2.62 -4.27 -6.34
C ASP A 23 -1.92 -4.97 -5.15
N GLY A 24 -2.68 -5.15 -4.06
CA GLY A 24 -2.30 -5.94 -2.88
C GLY A 24 -3.08 -7.26 -2.77
N ARG A 25 -3.88 -7.61 -3.78
CA ARG A 25 -4.61 -8.88 -3.87
C ARG A 25 -4.19 -9.76 -5.06
N PHE A 26 -2.95 -9.61 -5.53
CA PHE A 26 -2.38 -10.43 -6.61
C PHE A 26 -0.92 -10.86 -6.38
N PHE A 27 -0.66 -11.53 -5.25
CA PHE A 27 0.43 -12.52 -5.24
C PHE A 27 -0.08 -13.88 -4.74
N PRO A 28 -0.52 -14.75 -5.66
CA PRO A 28 -0.47 -16.19 -5.44
C PRO A 28 0.94 -16.67 -5.84
N GLY A 29 1.83 -16.76 -4.86
CA GLY A 29 3.18 -17.30 -5.05
C GLY A 29 4.01 -17.03 -3.80
N GLY A 30 4.53 -18.00 -3.06
CA GLY A 30 4.51 -19.43 -3.24
C GLY A 30 4.70 -20.12 -1.90
N ASN A 31 4.38 -21.40 -1.90
CA ASN A 31 4.73 -22.36 -0.89
C ASN A 31 6.21 -22.26 -0.50
N ASP A 32 6.52 -21.68 0.66
CA ASP A 32 7.69 -22.09 1.43
C ASP A 32 7.42 -21.94 2.92
N SER A 33 7.23 -23.07 3.57
CA SER A 33 7.23 -23.22 5.02
C SER A 33 8.66 -23.06 5.53
N ARG A 34 9.20 -21.84 5.44
CA ARG A 34 10.36 -21.42 6.24
C ARG A 34 9.86 -20.50 7.34
N PRO A 35 10.42 -20.54 8.55
CA PRO A 35 10.14 -19.54 9.56
C PRO A 35 10.70 -18.20 9.06
N GLU A 36 9.95 -17.54 8.19
CA GLU A 36 10.31 -16.32 7.49
C GLU A 36 10.43 -15.19 8.52
N VAL A 37 11.67 -14.80 8.78
CA VAL A 37 12.01 -13.44 9.17
C VAL A 37 11.30 -12.53 8.18
N ARG A 38 10.17 -11.95 8.58
CA ARG A 38 9.38 -11.04 7.75
C ARG A 38 10.35 -10.01 7.17
N ASP A 39 10.48 -10.02 5.84
CA ASP A 39 11.37 -9.12 5.12
C ASP A 39 11.14 -7.68 5.63
N PRO A 40 12.18 -6.97 6.10
CA PRO A 40 12.05 -5.60 6.60
C PRO A 40 11.30 -4.68 5.64
N LEU A 41 11.41 -4.91 4.32
CA LEU A 41 10.64 -4.18 3.30
C LEU A 41 9.13 -4.41 3.42
N THR A 42 8.71 -5.63 3.75
CA THR A 42 7.30 -5.98 3.93
C THR A 42 6.70 -5.28 5.15
N ILE A 43 7.44 -5.26 6.27
CA ILE A 43 7.03 -4.55 7.49
C ILE A 43 6.93 -3.03 7.22
N LEU A 44 7.87 -2.49 6.47
CA LEU A 44 7.91 -1.08 6.12
C LEU A 44 6.71 -0.68 5.23
N LYS A 45 6.39 -1.50 4.22
CA LYS A 45 5.22 -1.32 3.34
C LYS A 45 3.91 -1.43 4.10
N GLU A 46 3.82 -2.35 5.06
CA GLU A 46 2.64 -2.50 5.92
C GLU A 46 2.40 -1.24 6.77
N ARG A 47 3.43 -0.66 7.37
CA ARG A 47 3.31 0.58 8.18
C ARG A 47 2.96 1.80 7.35
N TYR A 48 3.52 1.92 6.14
CA TYR A 48 3.13 2.99 5.22
C TYR A 48 1.67 2.86 4.78
N ALA A 49 1.21 1.65 4.49
CA ALA A 49 -0.19 1.38 4.14
C ALA A 49 -1.16 1.64 5.31
N ARG A 50 -0.72 1.45 6.55
CA ARG A 50 -1.46 1.83 7.77
C ARG A 50 -1.44 3.34 8.05
N GLY A 51 -0.55 4.10 7.39
CA GLY A 51 -0.35 5.53 7.65
C GLY A 51 0.41 5.81 8.96
N GLU A 52 1.14 4.82 9.50
CA GLU A 52 1.96 4.99 10.71
C GLU A 52 3.29 5.73 10.45
N ILE A 53 3.71 5.78 9.18
CA ILE A 53 4.92 6.46 8.73
C ILE A 53 4.58 7.31 7.51
N GLU A 54 5.23 8.47 7.39
CA GLU A 54 5.10 9.31 6.20
C GLU A 54 5.92 8.75 5.03
N LYS A 55 5.62 9.22 3.83
CA LYS A 55 6.29 8.78 2.59
C LYS A 55 7.81 8.99 2.66
N ASP A 56 8.24 10.09 3.25
CA ASP A 56 9.65 10.45 3.35
C ASP A 56 10.42 9.43 4.22
N GLU A 57 9.83 9.01 5.35
CA GLU A 57 10.39 7.96 6.22
C GLU A 57 10.39 6.58 5.55
N TYR A 58 9.38 6.26 4.75
CA TYR A 58 9.32 5.03 3.97
C TYR A 58 10.46 4.98 2.95
N GLU A 59 10.71 6.06 2.21
CA GLU A 59 11.75 6.09 1.19
C GLU A 59 13.16 6.01 1.79
N GLU A 60 13.41 6.64 2.94
CA GLU A 60 14.69 6.55 3.65
C GLU A 60 14.99 5.11 4.09
N LYS A 61 14.06 4.48 4.81
CA LYS A 61 14.22 3.11 5.31
C LYS A 61 14.27 2.08 4.19
N LYS A 62 13.54 2.30 3.08
CA LYS A 62 13.59 1.42 1.92
C LYS A 62 14.99 1.41 1.31
N ARG A 63 15.60 2.59 1.12
CA ARG A 63 16.96 2.72 0.57
C ARG A 63 18.01 2.08 1.47
N ASP A 64 17.82 2.15 2.78
CA ASP A 64 18.73 1.52 3.74
C ASP A 64 18.66 -0.01 3.69
N ILE A 65 17.48 -0.59 3.42
CA ILE A 65 17.30 -2.05 3.33
C ILE A 65 17.78 -2.60 1.97
N GLU A 66 17.67 -1.81 0.90
CA GLU A 66 18.13 -2.18 -0.45
C GLU A 66 19.66 -2.03 -0.64
N ARG A 67 20.39 -1.50 0.36
CA ARG A 67 21.85 -1.28 0.33
C ARG A 67 22.65 -2.48 0.85
#